data_AF-A0A660Z4Q9-F1
#
_entry.id   AF-A0A660Z4Q9-F1
#
_cell.length_a   1.000
_cell.length_b   1.000
_cell.length_c   1.000
_cell.angle_alpha   90.00
_cell.angle_beta   90.00
_cell.angle_gamma   90.00
#
_symmetry.space_group_name_H-M   'P 1'
#
loop_
_entity.id
_entity.type
_entity.pdbx_description
1 polymer ?
#
loop_
_entity_poly.entity_id
_entity_poly.type
_entity_poly.pdbx_seq_one_letter_code
_entity_poly.pdbx_strand_id
1 'polypeptide(L)'
;MKKRFIINLSIILLSFMFAQSSFAQSDYKIVQNFKAKHREIEKQIIDATSLEALNAVVTGIDQLKQEYVEHRELLDKGLYPDNYNKAFEKLNVAYVLRQGDFTTIDVLQTEVVELEQEVEFLNRRNNELIINIADLKARRNKDGKTIAELENLIADLRISLRKRDKLVVDMMDKLMPPIMREKAKLSPEDKNLVRREERKEDVLENVKISIEDNIRFLEATSLNPDDIKDVQKQQEQFSDTWKATGPKLVDVYADKSSKAMVLKEIDSLYSQWYSKSVDQNVWRSIRDEFKANGINLKEFNYGDEFVITIKLFIKDEIKNLGVKSDDASEKAYVNFTDSTWFASVKPKWVPYLMDGGLLTVEQKDEVEISIEEWKSELYPSKLWIYILIWCGIVIILVPAVLILIKRRKKSKEKFKDIANE
;
A
#
# COMPACT_ATOMS: atom_id res chain seq x y z
N MET A 1 79.02 -62.69 -29.08
CA MET A 1 78.53 -61.37 -29.53
C MET A 1 77.18 -61.37 -30.24
N LYS A 2 76.71 -62.47 -30.87
CA LYS A 2 75.42 -62.49 -31.61
C LYS A 2 74.13 -62.46 -30.74
N LYS A 3 74.14 -62.96 -29.50
CA LYS A 3 72.95 -62.97 -28.61
C LYS A 3 72.57 -61.60 -28.04
N ARG A 4 73.53 -60.69 -27.81
CA ARG A 4 73.25 -59.34 -27.29
C ARG A 4 72.73 -58.37 -28.36
N PHE A 5 73.07 -58.62 -29.63
CA PHE A 5 72.59 -57.82 -30.75
C PHE A 5 71.11 -58.11 -31.08
N ILE A 6 70.67 -59.37 -30.95
CA ILE A 6 69.27 -59.75 -31.18
C ILE A 6 68.36 -59.20 -30.07
N ILE A 7 68.80 -59.21 -28.81
CA ILE A 7 68.01 -58.70 -27.68
C ILE A 7 67.82 -57.16 -27.79
N ASN A 8 68.85 -56.42 -28.21
CA ASN A 8 68.73 -54.96 -28.40
C ASN A 8 67.88 -54.59 -29.63
N LEU A 9 67.89 -55.40 -30.69
CA LEU A 9 67.04 -55.18 -31.87
C LEU A 9 65.56 -55.47 -31.56
N SER A 10 65.27 -56.47 -30.73
CA SER A 10 63.90 -56.80 -30.30
C SER A 10 63.29 -55.74 -29.37
N ILE A 11 64.10 -55.09 -28.52
CA ILE A 11 63.62 -54.03 -27.61
C ILE A 11 63.32 -52.74 -28.37
N ILE A 12 64.10 -52.40 -29.40
CA ILE A 12 63.85 -51.24 -30.26
C ILE A 12 62.61 -51.47 -31.15
N LEU A 13 62.39 -52.69 -31.65
CA LEU A 13 61.18 -53.04 -32.41
C LEU A 13 59.90 -53.03 -31.54
N LEU A 14 59.99 -53.45 -30.27
CA LEU A 14 58.86 -53.39 -29.33
C LEU A 14 58.53 -51.95 -28.92
N SER A 15 59.53 -51.07 -28.89
CA SER A 15 59.37 -49.63 -28.58
C SER A 15 58.67 -48.87 -29.71
N PHE A 16 58.81 -49.32 -30.97
CA PHE A 16 58.10 -48.73 -32.12
C PHE A 16 56.64 -49.20 -32.24
N MET A 17 56.26 -50.32 -31.61
CA MET A 17 54.87 -50.80 -31.61
C MET A 17 53.99 -50.16 -30.52
N PHE A 18 54.56 -49.42 -29.57
CA PHE A 18 53.80 -48.66 -28.57
C PHE A 18 53.63 -47.17 -28.91
N ALA A 19 54.27 -46.66 -29.97
CA ALA A 19 54.19 -45.26 -30.39
C ALA A 19 53.10 -44.99 -31.46
N GLN A 20 52.23 -45.95 -31.74
CA GLN A 20 51.16 -45.84 -32.72
C GLN A 20 49.84 -46.44 -32.20
N SER A 21 49.46 -46.12 -30.97
CA SER A 21 48.04 -46.09 -30.60
C SER A 21 47.48 -44.72 -30.93
N SER A 22 47.52 -44.36 -32.22
CA SER A 22 46.50 -43.50 -32.79
C SER A 22 45.21 -44.27 -32.61
N PHE A 23 44.52 -44.04 -31.50
CA PHE A 23 43.18 -44.57 -31.30
C PHE A 23 42.36 -44.10 -32.50
N ALA A 24 42.04 -45.01 -33.41
CA ALA A 24 41.06 -44.78 -34.45
C ALA A 24 39.71 -44.62 -33.75
N GLN A 25 39.49 -43.43 -33.19
CA GLN A 25 38.24 -43.04 -32.59
C GLN A 25 37.29 -42.79 -33.76
N SER A 26 36.20 -43.57 -33.83
CA SER A 26 35.19 -43.38 -34.86
C SER A 26 34.71 -41.92 -34.88
N ASP A 27 34.50 -41.36 -36.06
CA ASP A 27 33.88 -40.04 -36.28
C ASP A 27 32.66 -39.80 -35.40
N TYR A 28 31.81 -40.81 -35.24
CA TYR A 28 30.66 -40.77 -34.33
C TYR A 28 31.10 -40.48 -32.89
N LYS A 29 32.13 -41.17 -32.41
CA LYS A 29 32.65 -41.01 -31.05
C LYS A 29 33.35 -39.65 -30.85
N ILE A 30 33.98 -39.08 -31.87
CA ILE A 30 34.52 -37.71 -31.83
C ILE A 30 33.38 -36.70 -31.65
N VAL A 31 32.32 -36.80 -32.48
CA VAL A 31 31.15 -35.92 -32.39
C VAL A 31 30.45 -36.05 -31.04
N GLN A 32 30.27 -37.27 -30.52
CA GLN A 32 29.63 -37.48 -29.21
C GLN A 32 30.47 -36.91 -28.07
N ASN A 33 31.80 -37.09 -28.09
CA ASN A 33 32.68 -36.52 -27.08
C ASN A 33 32.66 -34.99 -27.11
N PHE A 34 32.69 -34.38 -28.30
CA PHE A 34 32.54 -32.94 -28.45
C PHE A 34 31.22 -32.47 -27.84
N LYS A 35 30.08 -33.10 -28.20
CA LYS A 35 28.76 -32.75 -27.65
C LYS A 35 28.70 -32.88 -26.14
N ALA A 36 29.32 -33.93 -25.58
CA ALA A 36 29.35 -34.15 -24.14
C ALA A 36 30.17 -33.06 -23.43
N LYS A 37 31.38 -32.75 -23.90
CA LYS A 37 32.22 -31.69 -23.33
C LYS A 37 31.62 -30.31 -23.50
N HIS A 38 31.03 -30.02 -24.67
CA HIS A 38 30.33 -28.77 -24.94
C HIS A 38 29.18 -28.55 -23.96
N ARG A 39 28.33 -29.57 -23.74
CA ARG A 39 27.24 -29.52 -22.75
C ARG A 39 27.75 -29.40 -21.31
N GLU A 40 28.86 -30.04 -20.99
CA GLU A 40 29.47 -29.92 -19.67
C GLU A 40 29.95 -28.50 -19.41
N ILE A 41 30.60 -27.86 -20.39
CA ILE A 41 31.01 -26.45 -20.29
C ILE A 41 29.79 -25.53 -20.22
N GLU A 42 28.76 -25.75 -21.05
CA GLU A 42 27.51 -24.99 -20.99
C GLU A 42 26.89 -25.08 -19.58
N LYS A 43 26.86 -26.28 -19.00
CA LYS A 43 26.41 -26.50 -17.64
C LYS A 43 27.29 -25.77 -16.61
N GLN A 44 28.61 -25.80 -16.77
CA GLN A 44 29.54 -25.07 -15.88
C GLN A 44 29.32 -23.55 -15.94
N ILE A 45 28.99 -22.99 -17.11
CA ILE A 45 28.60 -21.57 -17.24
C ILE A 45 27.32 -21.29 -16.45
N ILE A 46 26.29 -22.13 -16.64
CA ILE A 46 24.97 -21.97 -15.99
C ILE A 46 25.09 -22.11 -14.46
N ASP A 47 25.84 -23.11 -14.00
CA ASP A 47 25.97 -23.48 -12.60
C ASP A 47 27.04 -22.65 -11.87
N ALA A 48 27.77 -21.77 -12.58
CA ALA A 48 28.76 -20.90 -11.96
C ALA A 48 28.11 -20.02 -10.89
N THR A 49 28.69 -20.03 -9.69
CA THR A 49 28.20 -19.29 -8.51
C THR A 49 29.00 -18.03 -8.19
N SER A 50 30.14 -17.81 -8.85
CA SER A 50 30.94 -16.60 -8.71
C SER A 50 31.60 -16.21 -10.05
N LEU A 51 32.06 -14.96 -10.12
CA LEU A 51 32.79 -14.47 -11.29
C LEU A 51 34.10 -15.24 -11.49
N GLU A 52 34.79 -15.63 -10.41
CA GLU A 52 35.99 -16.46 -10.46
C GLU A 52 35.70 -17.86 -11.01
N ALA A 53 34.62 -18.49 -10.55
CA ALA A 53 34.19 -19.79 -11.06
C ALA A 53 33.83 -19.70 -12.55
N LEU A 54 33.14 -18.64 -12.97
CA LEU A 54 32.82 -18.38 -14.37
C LEU A 54 34.08 -18.15 -15.20
N ASN A 55 35.02 -17.32 -14.73
CA ASN A 55 36.28 -17.03 -15.42
C ASN A 55 37.13 -18.30 -15.62
N ALA A 56 37.06 -19.28 -14.70
CA ALA A 56 37.74 -20.56 -14.88
C ALA A 56 37.20 -21.36 -16.09
N VAL A 57 35.93 -21.18 -16.46
CA VAL A 57 35.29 -21.86 -17.59
C VAL A 57 35.87 -21.42 -18.94
N VAL A 58 36.38 -20.18 -19.05
CA VAL A 58 37.05 -19.67 -20.27
C VAL A 58 38.19 -20.60 -20.70
N THR A 59 38.97 -21.07 -19.73
CA THR A 59 40.08 -22.00 -20.00
C THR A 59 39.56 -23.31 -20.60
N GLY A 60 38.40 -23.80 -20.13
CA GLY A 60 37.74 -24.99 -20.67
C GLY A 60 37.21 -24.79 -22.09
N ILE A 61 36.65 -23.61 -22.39
CA ILE A 61 36.20 -23.24 -23.75
C ILE A 61 37.39 -23.25 -24.71
N ASP A 62 38.51 -22.63 -24.32
CA ASP A 62 39.72 -22.56 -25.14
C ASP A 62 40.36 -23.95 -25.35
N GLN A 63 40.41 -24.78 -24.30
CA GLN A 63 40.89 -26.15 -24.40
C GLN A 63 40.01 -27.00 -25.33
N LEU A 64 38.68 -26.91 -25.21
CA LEU A 64 37.76 -27.62 -26.10
C LEU A 64 37.93 -27.16 -27.56
N LYS A 65 38.13 -25.86 -27.77
CA LYS A 65 38.38 -25.29 -29.09
C LYS A 65 39.66 -25.86 -29.69
N GLN A 66 40.76 -25.83 -28.94
CA GLN A 66 42.05 -26.37 -29.36
C GLN A 66 41.99 -27.89 -29.64
N GLU A 67 41.32 -28.67 -28.79
CA GLU A 67 41.23 -30.13 -28.92
C GLU A 67 40.48 -30.56 -30.20
N TYR A 68 39.46 -29.82 -30.63
CA TYR A 68 38.59 -30.23 -31.74
C TYR A 68 38.75 -29.41 -33.02
N VAL A 69 39.70 -28.47 -33.09
CA VAL A 69 39.91 -27.62 -34.27
C VAL A 69 40.24 -28.43 -35.51
N GLU A 70 41.02 -29.51 -35.36
CA GLU A 70 41.39 -30.41 -36.47
C GLU A 70 40.20 -31.24 -36.98
N HIS A 71 39.13 -31.37 -36.20
CA HIS A 71 37.91 -32.11 -36.54
C HIS A 71 36.76 -31.20 -37.01
N ARG A 72 37.04 -29.93 -37.34
CA ARG A 72 36.02 -28.93 -37.67
C ARG A 72 35.05 -29.36 -38.77
N GLU A 73 35.54 -29.88 -39.90
CA GLU A 73 34.67 -30.28 -41.02
C GLU A 73 33.71 -31.42 -40.64
N LEU A 74 34.18 -32.36 -39.81
CA LEU A 74 33.36 -33.43 -39.27
C LEU A 74 32.27 -32.87 -38.35
N LEU A 75 32.65 -31.95 -37.46
CA LEU A 75 31.73 -31.32 -36.50
C LEU A 75 30.71 -30.42 -37.20
N ASP A 76 31.09 -29.69 -38.25
CA ASP A 76 30.16 -28.89 -39.06
C ASP A 76 29.02 -29.74 -39.63
N LYS A 77 29.29 -30.99 -40.00
CA LYS A 77 28.27 -31.96 -40.44
C LYS A 77 27.51 -32.59 -39.27
N GLY A 78 28.22 -32.95 -38.20
CA GLY A 78 27.67 -33.66 -37.04
C GLY A 78 26.81 -32.81 -36.08
N LEU A 79 26.86 -31.48 -36.22
CA LEU A 79 26.16 -30.51 -35.36
C LEU A 79 24.95 -29.84 -36.02
N TYR A 80 24.58 -30.23 -37.25
CA TYR A 80 23.48 -29.62 -37.99
C TYR A 80 22.18 -29.50 -37.16
N PRO A 81 21.45 -28.35 -37.22
CA PRO A 81 21.67 -27.19 -38.11
C PRO A 81 22.76 -26.20 -37.65
N ASP A 82 23.40 -26.47 -36.51
CA ASP A 82 24.57 -25.70 -36.07
C ASP A 82 25.85 -26.20 -36.75
N ASN A 83 26.97 -25.57 -36.40
CA ASN A 83 28.30 -25.93 -36.86
C ASN A 83 29.32 -25.69 -35.73
N TYR A 84 30.59 -26.03 -35.97
CA TYR A 84 31.65 -25.89 -34.98
C TYR A 84 31.74 -24.46 -34.42
N ASN A 85 31.75 -23.44 -35.29
CA ASN A 85 31.86 -22.05 -34.85
C ASN A 85 30.65 -21.60 -34.03
N LYS A 86 29.44 -21.93 -34.49
CA LYS A 86 28.18 -21.62 -33.77
C LYS A 86 28.14 -22.27 -32.39
N ALA A 87 28.71 -23.45 -32.22
CA ALA A 87 28.78 -24.11 -30.91
C ALA A 87 29.59 -23.27 -29.90
N PHE A 88 30.74 -22.71 -30.31
CA PHE A 88 31.53 -21.82 -29.46
C PHE A 88 30.91 -20.43 -29.33
N GLU A 89 30.26 -19.90 -30.36
CA GLU A 89 29.50 -18.65 -30.28
C GLU A 89 28.42 -18.75 -29.19
N LYS A 90 27.68 -19.87 -29.14
CA LYS A 90 26.70 -20.12 -28.07
C LYS A 90 27.32 -20.13 -26.68
N LEU A 91 28.47 -20.78 -26.50
CA LEU A 91 29.17 -20.77 -25.20
C LEU A 91 29.64 -19.37 -24.82
N ASN A 92 30.18 -18.61 -25.78
CA ASN A 92 30.63 -17.23 -25.54
C ASN A 92 29.45 -16.30 -25.20
N VAL A 93 28.32 -16.42 -25.90
CA VAL A 93 27.11 -15.66 -25.59
C VAL A 93 26.60 -16.02 -24.19
N ALA A 94 26.51 -17.31 -23.85
CA ALA A 94 26.11 -17.75 -22.52
C ALA A 94 27.05 -17.22 -21.44
N TYR A 95 28.37 -17.25 -21.69
CA TYR A 95 29.39 -16.71 -20.79
C TYR A 95 29.21 -15.21 -20.56
N VAL A 96 29.08 -14.41 -21.64
CA VAL A 96 28.93 -12.95 -21.55
C VAL A 96 27.64 -12.57 -20.83
N LEU A 97 26.54 -13.27 -21.12
CA LEU A 97 25.27 -13.05 -20.42
C LEU A 97 25.43 -13.33 -18.91
N ARG A 98 26.04 -14.47 -18.57
CA ARG A 98 26.27 -14.84 -17.16
C ARG A 98 27.21 -13.87 -16.44
N GLN A 99 28.24 -13.37 -17.13
CA GLN A 99 29.13 -12.33 -16.62
C GLN A 99 28.37 -11.01 -16.37
N GLY A 100 27.47 -10.66 -17.30
CA GLY A 100 26.54 -9.54 -17.15
C GLY A 100 25.65 -9.67 -15.91
N ASP A 101 25.16 -10.87 -15.61
CA ASP A 101 24.38 -11.13 -14.38
C ASP A 101 25.19 -10.82 -13.11
N PHE A 102 26.42 -11.34 -13.01
CA PHE A 102 27.29 -11.10 -11.85
C PHE A 102 27.56 -9.61 -11.61
N THR A 103 27.92 -8.88 -12.67
CA THR A 103 28.22 -7.44 -12.58
C THR A 103 26.99 -6.62 -12.21
N THR A 104 25.84 -6.94 -12.79
CA THR A 104 24.57 -6.27 -12.46
C THR A 104 24.18 -6.51 -10.99
N ILE A 105 24.35 -7.76 -10.51
CA ILE A 105 24.01 -8.11 -9.14
C ILE A 105 24.91 -7.40 -8.13
N ASP A 106 26.21 -7.27 -8.41
CA ASP A 106 27.12 -6.55 -7.52
C ASP A 106 26.78 -5.06 -7.39
N VAL A 107 26.43 -4.41 -8.50
CA VAL A 107 25.94 -3.02 -8.51
C VAL A 107 24.64 -2.89 -7.70
N LEU A 108 23.64 -3.73 -7.99
CA LEU A 108 22.36 -3.69 -7.29
C LEU A 108 22.52 -3.97 -5.79
N GLN A 109 23.42 -4.87 -5.41
CA GLN A 109 23.69 -5.17 -4.00
C GLN A 109 24.39 -4.00 -3.31
N THR A 110 25.28 -3.28 -3.98
CA THR A 110 25.90 -2.05 -3.44
C THR A 110 24.85 -0.97 -3.22
N GLU A 111 24.00 -0.72 -4.20
CA GLU A 111 22.91 0.24 -4.09
C GLU A 111 21.94 -0.11 -2.96
N VAL A 112 21.69 -1.40 -2.71
CA VAL A 112 20.83 -1.82 -1.58
C VAL A 112 21.46 -1.46 -0.22
N VAL A 113 22.80 -1.49 -0.06
CA VAL A 113 23.44 -1.06 1.22
C VAL A 113 23.15 0.41 1.50
N GLU A 114 23.23 1.24 0.46
CA GLU A 114 22.98 2.68 0.59
C GLU A 114 21.51 2.94 0.96
N LEU A 115 20.59 2.19 0.33
CA LEU A 115 19.17 2.25 0.65
C LEU A 115 18.87 1.77 2.08
N GLU A 116 19.52 0.69 2.54
CA GLU A 116 19.36 0.17 3.91
C GLU A 116 19.74 1.22 4.95
N GLN A 117 20.86 1.92 4.75
CA GLN A 117 21.29 3.00 5.65
C GLN A 117 20.29 4.16 5.69
N GLU A 118 19.72 4.53 4.54
CA GLU A 118 18.72 5.59 4.46
C GLU A 118 17.40 5.15 5.12
N VAL A 119 17.00 3.89 4.97
CA VAL A 119 15.83 3.31 5.65
C VAL A 119 16.02 3.27 7.16
N GLU A 120 17.19 2.87 7.67
CA GLU A 120 17.47 2.87 9.11
C GLU A 120 17.41 4.29 9.69
N PHE A 121 17.97 5.28 8.97
CA PHE A 121 17.87 6.68 9.35
C PHE A 121 16.41 7.14 9.43
N LEU A 122 15.61 6.84 8.41
CA LEU A 122 14.20 7.23 8.37
C LEU A 122 13.38 6.49 9.43
N ASN A 123 13.67 5.23 9.73
CA ASN A 123 13.03 4.47 10.81
C ASN A 123 13.23 5.16 12.17
N ARG A 124 14.46 5.59 12.47
CA ARG A 124 14.74 6.34 13.72
C ARG A 124 13.97 7.66 13.76
N ARG A 125 14.02 8.45 12.68
CA ARG A 125 13.29 9.71 12.57
C ARG A 125 11.77 9.52 12.72
N ASN A 126 11.20 8.50 12.09
CA ASN A 126 9.77 8.21 12.15
C ASN A 126 9.34 7.86 13.58
N ASN A 127 10.12 7.05 14.29
CA ASN A 127 9.85 6.72 15.69
C ASN A 127 9.86 7.96 16.58
N GLU A 128 10.83 8.86 16.40
CA GLU A 128 10.88 10.14 17.14
C GLU A 128 9.63 11.00 16.87
N LEU A 129 9.22 11.11 15.60
CA LEU A 129 8.02 11.86 15.22
C LEU A 129 6.74 11.24 15.81
N ILE A 130 6.60 9.91 15.78
CA ILE A 130 5.47 9.19 16.39
C ILE A 130 5.37 9.50 17.89
N ILE A 131 6.50 9.45 18.61
CA ILE A 131 6.56 9.75 20.04
C ILE A 131 6.14 11.21 20.30
N ASN A 132 6.65 12.16 19.52
CA ASN A 132 6.29 13.57 19.67
C ASN A 132 4.80 13.85 19.37
N ILE A 133 4.25 13.19 18.35
CA ILE A 133 2.81 13.26 18.03
C ILE A 133 1.97 12.72 19.19
N ALA A 134 2.36 11.59 19.78
CA ALA A 134 1.66 11.01 20.91
C ALA A 134 1.69 11.94 22.14
N ASP A 135 2.85 12.54 22.46
CA ASP A 135 2.99 13.51 23.55
C ASP A 135 2.09 14.73 23.34
N LEU A 136 2.17 15.38 22.16
CA LEU A 136 1.35 16.54 21.85
C LEU A 136 -0.15 16.22 21.87
N LYS A 137 -0.54 15.03 21.39
CA LYS A 137 -1.95 14.60 21.43
C LYS A 137 -2.48 14.43 22.85
N ALA A 138 -1.64 13.97 23.79
CA ALA A 138 -2.00 13.74 25.19
C ALA A 138 -2.13 15.05 26.00
N ARG A 139 -1.62 16.18 25.51
CA ARG A 139 -1.73 17.48 26.20
C ARG A 139 -3.19 17.92 26.30
N ARG A 140 -3.59 18.31 27.51
CA ARG A 140 -4.98 18.58 27.90
C ARG A 140 -5.50 19.95 27.42
N ASN A 141 -4.61 20.93 27.25
CA ASN A 141 -4.93 22.25 26.70
C ASN A 141 -4.19 22.41 25.37
N LYS A 142 -4.92 22.42 24.26
CA LYS A 142 -4.37 22.65 22.93
C LYS A 142 -4.71 24.07 22.52
N ASP A 143 -3.73 24.95 22.56
CA ASP A 143 -3.85 26.27 21.94
C ASP A 143 -3.62 26.15 20.42
N GLY A 144 -3.95 27.20 19.66
CA GLY A 144 -3.79 27.17 18.19
C GLY A 144 -2.35 26.89 17.74
N LYS A 145 -1.35 27.26 18.55
CA LYS A 145 0.07 26.98 18.28
C LYS A 145 0.38 25.48 18.40
N THR A 146 -0.12 24.83 19.46
CA THR A 146 0.05 23.39 19.69
C THR A 146 -0.65 22.57 18.59
N ILE A 147 -1.80 23.05 18.10
CA ILE A 147 -2.51 22.41 16.98
C ILE A 147 -1.67 22.50 15.70
N ALA A 148 -1.16 23.69 15.35
CA ALA A 148 -0.32 23.87 14.17
C ALA A 148 0.99 23.06 14.25
N GLU A 149 1.60 22.94 15.45
CA GLU A 149 2.77 22.09 15.66
C GLU A 149 2.45 20.61 15.43
N LEU A 150 1.31 20.13 15.96
CA LEU A 150 0.85 18.77 15.74
C LEU A 150 0.60 18.47 14.25
N GLU A 151 -0.06 19.39 13.53
CA GLU A 151 -0.30 19.25 12.08
C GLU A 151 1.01 19.15 11.29
N ASN A 152 2.00 19.98 11.63
CA ASN A 152 3.32 19.94 10.99
C ASN A 152 4.04 18.61 11.27
N LEU A 153 4.02 18.11 12.51
CA LEU A 153 4.62 16.82 12.84
C LEU A 153 3.95 15.65 12.11
N ILE A 154 2.63 15.68 11.97
CA ILE A 154 1.87 14.67 11.21
C ILE A 154 2.26 14.72 9.73
N ALA A 155 2.36 15.92 9.15
CA ALA A 155 2.78 16.10 7.76
C ALA A 155 4.22 15.60 7.54
N ASP A 156 5.15 15.97 8.43
CA ASP A 156 6.55 15.54 8.37
C ASP A 156 6.68 14.02 8.50
N LEU A 157 5.95 13.41 9.42
CA LEU A 157 5.93 11.96 9.59
C LEU A 157 5.39 11.28 8.34
N ARG A 158 4.31 11.78 7.75
CA ARG A 158 3.75 11.23 6.51
C ARG A 158 4.75 11.29 5.35
N ILE A 159 5.43 12.42 5.16
CA ILE A 159 6.45 12.58 4.12
C ILE A 159 7.60 11.60 4.36
N SER A 160 8.05 11.47 5.60
CA SER A 160 9.16 10.61 5.99
C SER A 160 8.83 9.13 5.83
N LEU A 161 7.62 8.68 6.22
CA LEU A 161 7.10 7.33 5.99
C LEU A 161 7.04 7.03 4.49
N ARG A 162 6.46 7.93 3.69
CA ARG A 162 6.37 7.75 2.23
C ARG A 162 7.73 7.64 1.56
N LYS A 163 8.71 8.44 2.01
CA LYS A 163 10.08 8.37 1.51
C LYS A 163 10.68 7.00 1.85
N ARG A 164 10.59 6.56 3.10
CA ARG A 164 11.11 5.26 3.54
C ARG A 164 10.49 4.11 2.75
N ASP A 165 9.16 4.08 2.66
CA ASP A 165 8.45 3.00 2.00
C ASP A 165 8.82 2.88 0.51
N LYS A 166 9.04 4.02 -0.15
CA LYS A 166 9.60 4.03 -1.51
C LYS A 166 10.97 3.37 -1.57
N LEU A 167 11.86 3.68 -0.62
CA LEU A 167 13.19 3.06 -0.57
C LEU A 167 13.10 1.56 -0.31
N VAL A 168 12.15 1.10 0.53
CA VAL A 168 11.91 -0.33 0.76
C VAL A 168 11.41 -1.02 -0.50
N VAL A 169 10.49 -0.40 -1.24
CA VAL A 169 10.06 -0.90 -2.56
C VAL A 169 11.24 -0.94 -3.56
N ASP A 170 12.07 0.11 -3.59
CA ASP A 170 13.25 0.16 -4.47
C ASP A 170 14.27 -0.93 -4.08
N MET A 171 14.47 -1.20 -2.78
CA MET A 171 15.29 -2.33 -2.32
C MET A 171 14.71 -3.67 -2.78
N MET A 172 13.40 -3.87 -2.66
CA MET A 172 12.73 -5.10 -3.11
C MET A 172 12.93 -5.34 -4.61
N ASP A 173 12.84 -4.30 -5.45
CA ASP A 173 13.09 -4.43 -6.89
C ASP A 173 14.56 -4.70 -7.21
N LYS A 174 15.50 -4.01 -6.55
CA LYS A 174 16.94 -4.19 -6.78
C LYS A 174 17.46 -5.55 -6.31
N LEU A 175 16.87 -6.11 -5.26
CA LEU A 175 17.16 -7.47 -4.81
C LEU A 175 16.54 -8.55 -5.70
N MET A 176 15.77 -8.13 -6.71
CA MET A 176 15.19 -8.96 -7.75
C MET A 176 15.84 -8.62 -9.11
N PRO A 177 17.11 -8.99 -9.35
CA PRO A 177 17.78 -8.78 -10.62
C PRO A 177 17.01 -9.43 -11.80
N PRO A 178 17.23 -8.98 -13.05
CA PRO A 178 16.51 -9.49 -14.23
C PRO A 178 16.45 -11.02 -14.31
N ILE A 179 17.56 -11.71 -14.03
CA ILE A 179 17.64 -13.18 -13.99
C ILE A 179 16.62 -13.84 -13.05
N MET A 180 16.22 -13.17 -11.98
CA MET A 180 15.20 -13.66 -11.06
C MET A 180 13.78 -13.23 -11.46
N ARG A 181 13.62 -12.05 -12.06
CA ARG A 181 12.32 -11.51 -12.48
C ARG A 181 11.70 -12.36 -13.59
N GLU A 182 12.50 -12.74 -14.58
CA GLU A 182 12.04 -13.45 -15.78
C GLU A 182 11.72 -14.93 -15.52
N LYS A 183 12.30 -15.53 -14.47
CA LYS A 183 12.09 -16.95 -14.14
C LYS A 183 10.84 -17.14 -13.29
N ALA A 184 10.00 -18.11 -13.68
CA ALA A 184 8.86 -18.56 -12.87
C ALA A 184 9.30 -19.26 -11.57
N LYS A 185 10.44 -19.98 -11.63
CA LYS A 185 11.03 -20.69 -10.50
C LYS A 185 12.55 -20.51 -10.52
N LEU A 186 13.11 -20.19 -9.37
CA LEU A 186 14.55 -19.99 -9.19
C LEU A 186 15.25 -21.33 -8.95
N SER A 187 16.37 -21.57 -9.62
CA SER A 187 17.24 -22.70 -9.32
C SER A 187 18.01 -22.47 -8.00
N PRO A 188 18.59 -23.50 -7.38
CA PRO A 188 19.50 -23.33 -6.23
C PRO A 188 20.67 -22.38 -6.53
N GLU A 189 21.21 -22.44 -7.74
CA GLU A 189 22.33 -21.62 -8.22
C GLU A 189 21.90 -20.16 -8.37
N ASP A 190 20.72 -19.90 -8.92
CA ASP A 190 20.12 -18.56 -8.98
C ASP A 190 19.95 -17.95 -7.57
N LYS A 191 19.54 -18.76 -6.59
CA LYS A 191 19.34 -18.29 -5.20
C LYS A 191 20.68 -17.98 -4.53
N ASN A 192 21.69 -18.81 -4.74
CA ASN A 192 23.01 -18.63 -4.15
C ASN A 192 23.72 -17.39 -4.70
N LEU A 193 23.44 -17.03 -5.96
CA LEU A 193 24.01 -15.86 -6.61
C LEU A 193 23.65 -14.54 -5.91
N VAL A 194 22.39 -14.42 -5.46
CA VAL A 194 21.88 -13.18 -4.85
C VAL A 194 21.88 -13.21 -3.33
N ARG A 195 21.87 -14.39 -2.72
CA ARG A 195 21.82 -14.54 -1.28
C ARG A 195 23.13 -14.06 -0.67
N ARG A 196 23.06 -12.99 0.12
CA ARG A 196 24.07 -12.64 1.11
C ARG A 196 23.55 -13.04 2.49
N GLU A 197 24.27 -13.91 3.20
CA GLU A 197 23.85 -14.36 4.54
C GLU A 197 23.65 -13.20 5.52
N GLU A 198 24.45 -12.14 5.37
CA GLU A 198 24.36 -10.90 6.16
C GLU A 198 23.05 -10.12 5.97
N ARG A 199 22.28 -10.38 4.90
CA ARG A 199 21.07 -9.59 4.54
C ARG A 199 19.76 -10.37 4.62
N LYS A 200 19.78 -11.58 5.17
CA LYS A 200 18.58 -12.42 5.28
C LYS A 200 17.48 -11.79 6.14
N GLU A 201 17.87 -11.11 7.20
CA GLU A 201 16.93 -10.55 8.17
C GLU A 201 16.47 -9.15 7.76
N ASP A 202 17.36 -8.33 7.19
CA ASP A 202 17.11 -6.89 7.00
C ASP A 202 15.98 -6.56 6.01
N VAL A 203 15.87 -7.28 4.90
CA VAL A 203 14.94 -6.90 3.82
C VAL A 203 13.49 -7.21 4.17
N LEU A 204 13.25 -8.44 4.64
CA LEU A 204 11.91 -8.88 5.03
C LEU A 204 11.45 -8.15 6.29
N GLU A 205 12.38 -7.87 7.22
CA GLU A 205 12.10 -7.07 8.40
C GLU A 205 11.79 -5.61 8.04
N ASN A 206 12.53 -4.99 7.11
CA ASN A 206 12.24 -3.63 6.64
C ASN A 206 10.84 -3.52 6.00
N VAL A 207 10.38 -4.56 5.30
CA VAL A 207 8.99 -4.62 4.80
C VAL A 207 8.00 -4.65 5.95
N LYS A 208 8.21 -5.51 6.95
CA LYS A 208 7.33 -5.60 8.13
C LYS A 208 7.28 -4.28 8.90
N ILE A 209 8.44 -3.73 9.28
CA ILE A 209 8.56 -2.44 9.97
C ILE A 209 7.85 -1.35 9.18
N SER A 210 7.99 -1.35 7.85
CA SER A 210 7.32 -0.35 7.03
C SER A 210 5.80 -0.41 7.14
N ILE A 211 5.22 -1.60 7.03
CA ILE A 211 3.77 -1.79 7.14
C ILE A 211 3.30 -1.47 8.57
N GLU A 212 4.01 -1.96 9.58
CA GLU A 212 3.67 -1.73 10.99
C GLU A 212 3.70 -0.25 11.37
N ASP A 213 4.71 0.50 10.94
CA ASP A 213 4.79 1.92 11.26
C ASP A 213 3.70 2.73 10.56
N ASN A 214 3.28 2.34 9.35
CA ASN A 214 2.13 2.96 8.70
C ASN A 214 0.82 2.65 9.43
N ILE A 215 0.67 1.44 9.95
CA ILE A 215 -0.45 1.06 10.85
C ILE A 215 -0.42 1.95 12.10
N ARG A 216 0.71 2.05 12.79
CA ARG A 216 0.87 2.88 14.00
C ARG A 216 0.61 4.36 13.71
N PHE A 217 1.09 4.86 12.57
CA PHE A 217 0.82 6.23 12.12
C PHE A 217 -0.68 6.47 11.97
N LEU A 218 -1.38 5.57 11.27
CA LEU A 218 -2.81 5.67 11.10
C LEU A 218 -3.54 5.59 12.43
N GLU A 219 -3.17 4.70 13.35
CA GLU A 219 -3.75 4.58 14.69
C GLU A 219 -3.51 5.84 15.55
N ALA A 220 -2.34 6.46 15.44
CA ALA A 220 -1.95 7.64 16.21
C ALA A 220 -2.48 8.95 15.64
N THR A 221 -2.92 9.01 14.37
CA THR A 221 -3.30 10.26 13.69
C THR A 221 -4.75 10.25 13.24
N SER A 222 -5.33 11.42 12.98
CA SER A 222 -6.69 11.56 12.45
C SER A 222 -6.54 12.40 11.19
N LEU A 223 -6.78 11.80 10.03
CA LEU A 223 -6.44 12.37 8.73
C LEU A 223 -7.68 12.96 8.07
N ASN A 224 -7.49 13.91 7.16
CA ASN A 224 -8.56 14.37 6.30
C ASN A 224 -8.75 13.40 5.10
N PRO A 225 -9.86 13.51 4.35
CA PRO A 225 -10.13 12.62 3.22
C PRO A 225 -9.03 12.55 2.16
N ASP A 226 -8.40 13.67 1.81
CA ASP A 226 -7.37 13.71 0.76
C ASP A 226 -6.09 13.00 1.22
N ASP A 227 -5.71 13.20 2.47
CA ASP A 227 -4.57 12.51 3.08
C ASP A 227 -4.81 11.00 3.19
N ILE A 228 -6.04 10.57 3.48
CA ILE A 228 -6.40 9.15 3.50
C ILE A 228 -6.30 8.53 2.10
N LYS A 229 -6.77 9.23 1.05
CA LYS A 229 -6.61 8.78 -0.34
C LYS A 229 -5.15 8.58 -0.71
N ASP A 230 -4.28 9.48 -0.29
CA ASP A 230 -2.84 9.36 -0.52
C ASP A 230 -2.24 8.13 0.18
N VAL A 231 -2.65 7.87 1.43
CA VAL A 231 -2.21 6.68 2.18
C VAL A 231 -2.74 5.39 1.54
N GLN A 232 -4.01 5.37 1.09
CA GLN A 232 -4.59 4.24 0.36
C GLN A 232 -3.78 3.92 -0.90
N LYS A 233 -3.49 4.94 -1.72
CA LYS A 233 -2.68 4.77 -2.93
C LYS A 233 -1.29 4.23 -2.63
N GLN A 234 -0.65 4.71 -1.57
CA GLN A 234 0.65 4.21 -1.13
C GLN A 234 0.56 2.74 -0.69
N GLN A 235 -0.46 2.38 0.08
CA GLN A 235 -0.70 1.02 0.53
C GLN A 235 -0.92 0.07 -0.66
N GLU A 236 -1.71 0.48 -1.66
CA GLU A 236 -1.96 -0.29 -2.88
C GLU A 236 -0.67 -0.55 -3.66
N GLN A 237 0.12 0.50 -3.91
CA GLN A 237 1.40 0.39 -4.62
C GLN A 237 2.38 -0.56 -3.91
N PHE A 238 2.48 -0.45 -2.59
CA PHE A 238 3.33 -1.32 -1.80
C PHE A 238 2.82 -2.77 -1.83
N SER A 239 1.52 -2.98 -1.62
CA SER A 239 0.88 -4.29 -1.67
C SER A 239 1.07 -4.98 -3.02
N ASP A 240 0.93 -4.26 -4.13
CA ASP A 240 1.08 -4.83 -5.47
C ASP A 240 2.53 -5.19 -5.78
N THR A 241 3.48 -4.36 -5.34
CA THR A 241 4.91 -4.68 -5.41
C THR A 241 5.21 -5.96 -4.62
N TRP A 242 4.66 -6.08 -3.41
CA TRP A 242 4.82 -7.26 -2.58
C TRP A 242 4.22 -8.51 -3.22
N LYS A 243 3.00 -8.45 -3.78
CA LYS A 243 2.41 -9.59 -4.50
C LYS A 243 3.29 -10.06 -5.66
N ALA A 244 3.92 -9.13 -6.36
CA ALA A 244 4.77 -9.44 -7.51
C ALA A 244 6.14 -10.04 -7.12
N THR A 245 6.75 -9.56 -6.02
CA THR A 245 8.15 -9.85 -5.68
C THR A 245 8.32 -10.66 -4.40
N GLY A 246 7.41 -10.50 -3.43
CA GLY A 246 7.46 -11.09 -2.09
C GLY A 246 7.67 -12.60 -2.06
N PRO A 247 6.93 -13.42 -2.83
CA PRO A 247 7.15 -14.86 -2.86
C PRO A 247 8.58 -15.26 -3.27
N LYS A 248 9.20 -14.52 -4.20
CA LYS A 248 10.58 -14.77 -4.66
C LYS A 248 11.60 -14.31 -3.63
N LEU A 249 11.38 -13.14 -3.01
CA LEU A 249 12.22 -12.64 -1.92
C LEU A 249 12.22 -13.60 -0.73
N VAL A 250 11.04 -14.08 -0.30
CA VAL A 250 10.91 -15.07 0.77
C VAL A 250 11.60 -16.39 0.39
N ASP A 251 11.53 -16.83 -0.86
CA ASP A 251 12.20 -18.05 -1.30
C ASP A 251 13.74 -17.95 -1.23
N VAL A 252 14.30 -16.75 -1.37
CA VAL A 252 15.75 -16.50 -1.32
C VAL A 252 16.23 -16.23 0.09
N TYR A 253 15.57 -15.32 0.81
CA TYR A 253 16.06 -14.71 2.05
C TYR A 253 15.47 -15.31 3.33
N ALA A 254 14.28 -15.92 3.29
CA ALA A 254 13.73 -16.55 4.49
C ALA A 254 14.28 -17.97 4.72
N ASP A 255 14.36 -18.37 5.99
CA ASP A 255 14.74 -19.73 6.36
C ASP A 255 13.76 -20.76 5.81
N LYS A 256 14.30 -21.92 5.44
CA LYS A 256 13.53 -22.99 4.78
C LYS A 256 12.29 -23.42 5.57
N SER A 257 12.35 -23.40 6.90
CA SER A 257 11.23 -23.74 7.79
C SER A 257 10.22 -22.60 7.99
N SER A 258 10.60 -21.34 7.75
CA SER A 258 9.77 -20.16 8.07
C SER A 258 9.13 -19.49 6.85
N LYS A 259 9.51 -19.87 5.61
CA LYS A 259 8.99 -19.24 4.36
C LYS A 259 7.48 -19.01 4.35
N ALA A 260 6.69 -20.05 4.60
CA ALA A 260 5.24 -19.96 4.57
C ALA A 260 4.69 -19.06 5.70
N MET A 261 5.36 -19.06 6.85
CA MET A 261 4.99 -18.21 7.99
C MET A 261 5.27 -16.74 7.69
N VAL A 262 6.46 -16.40 7.20
CA VAL A 262 6.85 -15.03 6.86
C VAL A 262 5.94 -14.44 5.79
N LEU A 263 5.65 -15.21 4.73
CA LEU A 263 4.73 -14.79 3.67
C LEU A 263 3.34 -14.49 4.24
N LYS A 264 2.78 -15.41 5.03
CA LYS A 264 1.47 -15.26 5.67
C LYS A 264 1.42 -14.07 6.63
N GLU A 265 2.49 -13.84 7.38
CA GLU A 265 2.60 -12.74 8.34
C GLU A 265 2.56 -11.39 7.61
N ILE A 266 3.37 -11.21 6.57
CA ILE A 266 3.39 -9.97 5.79
C ILE A 266 2.06 -9.76 5.06
N ASP A 267 1.48 -10.81 4.46
CA ASP A 267 0.16 -10.73 3.82
C ASP A 267 -0.95 -10.34 4.82
N SER A 268 -0.84 -10.82 6.07
CA SER A 268 -1.73 -10.41 7.16
C SER A 268 -1.52 -8.96 7.54
N LEU A 269 -0.28 -8.46 7.61
CA LEU A 269 0.02 -7.06 7.88
C LEU A 269 -0.56 -6.14 6.80
N TYR A 270 -0.45 -6.48 5.51
CA TYR A 270 -1.10 -5.71 4.45
C TYR A 270 -2.62 -5.66 4.60
N SER A 271 -3.22 -6.80 4.94
CA SER A 271 -4.65 -6.88 5.19
C SER A 271 -5.07 -6.00 6.37
N GLN A 272 -4.27 -5.98 7.44
CA GLN A 272 -4.50 -5.12 8.62
C GLN A 272 -4.33 -3.64 8.28
N TRP A 273 -3.29 -3.27 7.52
CA TRP A 273 -3.06 -1.90 7.09
C TRP A 273 -4.27 -1.35 6.33
N TYR A 274 -4.80 -2.13 5.39
CA TYR A 274 -5.98 -1.74 4.63
C TYR A 274 -7.26 -1.73 5.49
N SER A 275 -7.75 -2.91 5.90
CA SER A 275 -9.12 -3.03 6.44
C SER A 275 -9.27 -2.58 7.89
N LYS A 276 -8.18 -2.52 8.64
CA LYS A 276 -8.23 -2.13 10.06
C LYS A 276 -7.77 -0.70 10.22
N SER A 277 -6.63 -0.31 9.67
CA SER A 277 -6.06 1.00 10.00
C SER A 277 -6.63 2.13 9.16
N VAL A 278 -6.79 1.94 7.84
CA VAL A 278 -7.36 2.99 6.96
C VAL A 278 -8.84 3.20 7.28
N ASP A 279 -9.64 2.13 7.28
CA ASP A 279 -11.09 2.24 7.52
C ASP A 279 -11.42 2.81 8.91
N GLN A 280 -10.72 2.36 9.96
CA GLN A 280 -10.93 2.92 11.30
C GLN A 280 -10.46 4.37 11.41
N ASN A 281 -9.42 4.76 10.66
CA ASN A 281 -8.97 6.16 10.63
C ASN A 281 -10.07 7.07 10.06
N VAL A 282 -10.77 6.65 9.00
CA VAL A 282 -11.91 7.41 8.43
C VAL A 282 -12.94 7.72 9.51
N TRP A 283 -13.48 6.68 10.16
CA TRP A 283 -14.57 6.86 11.14
C TRP A 283 -14.12 7.60 12.40
N ARG A 284 -12.89 7.36 12.86
CA ARG A 284 -12.31 8.11 13.99
C ARG A 284 -12.09 9.57 13.66
N SER A 285 -11.63 9.89 12.46
CA SER A 285 -11.42 11.28 12.05
C SER A 285 -12.74 12.05 11.97
N ILE A 286 -13.80 11.42 11.47
CA ILE A 286 -15.16 12.00 11.54
C ILE A 286 -15.58 12.25 13.00
N ARG A 287 -15.36 11.30 13.92
CA ARG A 287 -15.66 11.52 15.35
C ARG A 287 -14.86 12.67 15.95
N ASP A 288 -13.59 12.79 15.59
CA ASP A 288 -12.72 13.85 16.08
C ASP A 288 -13.19 15.24 15.60
N GLU A 289 -13.77 15.35 14.40
CA GLU A 289 -14.41 16.58 13.89
C GLU A 289 -15.60 17.01 14.77
N PHE A 290 -16.46 16.05 15.16
CA PHE A 290 -17.56 16.31 16.09
C PHE A 290 -17.03 16.71 17.48
N LYS A 291 -16.05 15.97 17.99
CA LYS A 291 -15.46 16.21 19.30
C LYS A 291 -14.77 17.59 19.39
N ALA A 292 -14.11 18.03 18.32
CA ALA A 292 -13.49 19.35 18.24
C ALA A 292 -14.51 20.48 18.42
N ASN A 293 -15.76 20.27 18.00
CA ASN A 293 -16.87 21.19 18.16
C ASN A 293 -17.72 20.94 19.43
N GLY A 294 -17.19 20.14 20.37
CA GLY A 294 -17.82 19.86 21.66
C GLY A 294 -18.92 18.80 21.63
N ILE A 295 -19.02 18.02 20.56
CA ILE A 295 -20.05 16.99 20.37
C ILE A 295 -19.42 15.63 20.63
N ASN A 296 -19.84 14.97 21.72
CA ASN A 296 -19.35 13.64 22.08
C ASN A 296 -20.30 12.57 21.56
N LEU A 297 -19.95 11.98 20.42
CA LEU A 297 -20.66 10.85 19.84
C LEU A 297 -20.17 9.52 20.43
N LYS A 298 -21.03 8.50 20.41
CA LYS A 298 -20.61 7.11 20.65
C LYS A 298 -19.68 6.66 19.51
N GLU A 299 -18.94 5.60 19.75
CA GLU A 299 -18.08 5.00 18.73
C GLU A 299 -18.90 4.34 17.62
N PHE A 300 -18.42 4.46 16.38
CA PHE A 300 -18.98 3.84 15.17
C PHE A 300 -17.86 3.49 14.20
N ASN A 301 -18.00 2.39 13.45
CA ASN A 301 -16.94 1.90 12.56
C ASN A 301 -17.39 1.57 11.13
N TYR A 302 -18.64 1.90 10.77
CA TYR A 302 -19.18 1.75 9.41
C TYR A 302 -20.43 2.63 9.25
N GLY A 303 -20.93 2.74 8.00
CA GLY A 303 -22.01 3.65 7.62
C GLY A 303 -23.29 3.50 8.45
N ASP A 304 -23.77 2.29 8.70
CA ASP A 304 -25.00 2.08 9.49
C ASP A 304 -24.83 2.54 10.94
N GLU A 305 -23.70 2.19 11.59
CA GLU A 305 -23.40 2.64 12.95
C GLU A 305 -23.26 4.16 13.03
N PHE A 306 -22.69 4.78 12.00
CA PHE A 306 -22.59 6.23 11.89
C PHE A 306 -23.97 6.88 11.86
N VAL A 307 -24.85 6.44 10.97
CA VAL A 307 -26.23 6.96 10.86
C VAL A 307 -26.99 6.77 12.17
N ILE A 308 -26.95 5.56 12.75
CA ILE A 308 -27.61 5.25 14.02
C ILE A 308 -27.10 6.16 15.14
N THR A 309 -25.79 6.35 15.23
CA THR A 309 -25.19 7.17 16.29
C THR A 309 -25.59 8.63 16.18
N ILE A 310 -25.59 9.18 14.96
CA ILE A 310 -26.03 10.55 14.71
C ILE A 310 -27.51 10.73 15.06
N LYS A 311 -28.37 9.82 14.60
CA LYS A 311 -29.82 9.88 14.89
C LYS A 311 -30.11 9.76 16.39
N LEU A 312 -29.39 8.91 17.10
CA LEU A 312 -29.51 8.78 18.55
C LEU A 312 -29.09 10.07 19.28
N PHE A 313 -27.98 10.68 18.88
CA PHE A 313 -27.54 11.96 19.44
C PHE A 313 -28.61 13.05 19.23
N ILE A 314 -29.11 13.18 18.01
CA ILE A 314 -30.15 14.17 17.66
C ILE A 314 -31.43 13.92 18.46
N LYS A 315 -31.88 12.66 18.54
CA LYS A 315 -33.07 12.28 19.30
C LYS A 315 -32.95 12.60 20.79
N ASP A 316 -31.77 12.37 21.37
CA ASP A 316 -31.49 12.71 22.76
C ASP A 316 -31.49 14.23 22.98
N GLU A 317 -30.98 15.02 22.04
CA GLU A 317 -31.06 16.48 22.09
C GLU A 317 -32.51 16.99 21.98
N ILE A 318 -33.31 16.44 21.07
CA ILE A 318 -34.75 16.75 20.94
C ILE A 318 -35.50 16.43 22.25
N LYS A 319 -35.26 15.25 22.83
CA LYS A 319 -35.93 14.82 24.07
C LYS A 319 -35.61 15.75 25.26
N ASN A 320 -34.45 16.39 25.25
CA ASN A 320 -34.01 17.30 26.30
C ASN A 320 -34.44 18.76 26.08
N LEU A 321 -35.18 19.06 25.01
CA LEU A 321 -35.81 20.37 24.82
C LEU A 321 -36.76 20.66 25.99
N GLY A 322 -36.63 21.84 26.59
CA GLY A 322 -37.36 22.25 27.79
C GLY A 322 -36.77 21.76 29.13
N VAL A 323 -35.79 20.86 29.10
CA VAL A 323 -34.96 20.51 30.28
C VAL A 323 -33.68 21.35 30.31
N LYS A 324 -33.06 21.55 29.13
CA LYS A 324 -31.96 22.49 28.93
C LYS A 324 -32.49 23.91 28.73
N SER A 325 -31.66 24.92 28.95
CA SER A 325 -32.00 26.29 28.54
C SER A 325 -32.10 26.38 27.00
N ASP A 326 -32.92 27.31 26.52
CA ASP A 326 -33.10 27.56 25.09
C ASP A 326 -31.75 27.88 24.42
N ASP A 327 -30.95 28.76 25.03
CA ASP A 327 -29.60 29.11 24.57
C ASP A 327 -28.65 27.89 24.48
N ALA A 328 -28.71 26.96 25.45
CA ALA A 328 -27.89 25.76 25.41
C ALA A 328 -28.33 24.80 24.30
N SER A 329 -29.63 24.70 24.04
CA SER A 329 -30.21 23.85 23.00
C SER A 329 -29.92 24.41 21.61
N GLU A 330 -30.06 25.73 21.43
CA GLU A 330 -29.69 26.45 20.21
C GLU A 330 -28.19 26.33 19.92
N LYS A 331 -27.34 26.52 20.94
CA LYS A 331 -25.90 26.35 20.78
C LYS A 331 -25.51 24.92 20.39
N ALA A 332 -26.15 23.91 20.99
CA ALA A 332 -25.90 22.51 20.63
C ALA A 332 -26.29 22.23 19.17
N TYR A 333 -27.44 22.76 18.73
CA TYR A 333 -27.89 22.68 17.34
C TYR A 333 -26.90 23.34 16.38
N VAL A 334 -26.54 24.61 16.62
CA VAL A 334 -25.61 25.37 15.76
C VAL A 334 -24.23 24.72 15.70
N ASN A 335 -23.71 24.24 16.83
CA ASN A 335 -22.43 23.53 16.86
C ASN A 335 -22.49 22.24 16.02
N PHE A 336 -23.61 21.51 16.08
CA PHE A 336 -23.80 20.29 15.29
C PHE A 336 -23.97 20.60 13.81
N THR A 337 -24.88 21.50 13.45
CA THR A 337 -25.22 21.76 12.04
C THR A 337 -24.18 22.64 11.40
N ASP A 338 -24.06 23.88 11.85
CA ASP A 338 -23.39 24.94 11.10
C ASP A 338 -21.88 24.80 11.25
N SER A 339 -21.41 24.50 12.47
CA SER A 339 -19.98 24.38 12.77
C SER A 339 -19.37 23.03 12.39
N THR A 340 -20.15 21.95 12.37
CA THR A 340 -19.61 20.59 12.13
C THR A 340 -20.15 19.96 10.86
N TRP A 341 -21.46 19.73 10.76
CA TRP A 341 -22.06 18.99 9.66
C TRP A 341 -21.91 19.74 8.33
N PHE A 342 -22.43 20.96 8.24
CA PHE A 342 -22.45 21.73 7.00
C PHE A 342 -21.09 22.37 6.67
N ALA A 343 -20.25 22.68 7.66
CA ALA A 343 -18.93 23.26 7.42
C ALA A 343 -17.84 22.22 7.12
N SER A 344 -17.93 20.99 7.64
CA SER A 344 -16.86 19.98 7.53
C SER A 344 -17.36 18.63 7.01
N VAL A 345 -18.27 17.97 7.72
CA VAL A 345 -18.66 16.57 7.43
C VAL A 345 -19.33 16.41 6.07
N LYS A 346 -20.39 17.17 5.79
CA LYS A 346 -21.11 17.13 4.52
C LYS A 346 -20.26 17.55 3.31
N PRO A 347 -19.48 18.65 3.34
CA PRO A 347 -18.71 19.04 2.15
C PRO A 347 -17.45 18.20 1.91
N LYS A 348 -16.82 17.64 2.96
CA LYS A 348 -15.53 16.93 2.84
C LYS A 348 -15.68 15.42 2.94
N TRP A 349 -16.36 14.95 3.98
CA TRP A 349 -16.42 13.52 4.31
C TRP A 349 -17.51 12.77 3.54
N VAL A 350 -18.70 13.34 3.38
CA VAL A 350 -19.81 12.67 2.66
C VAL A 350 -19.41 12.31 1.21
N PRO A 351 -18.80 13.19 0.39
CA PRO A 351 -18.35 12.82 -0.94
C PRO A 351 -17.33 11.67 -0.91
N TYR A 352 -16.34 11.75 -0.02
CA TYR A 352 -15.34 10.69 0.15
C TYR A 352 -15.98 9.34 0.50
N LEU A 353 -16.92 9.33 1.46
CA LEU A 353 -17.59 8.12 1.90
C LEU A 353 -18.48 7.53 0.80
N MET A 354 -19.16 8.38 0.04
CA MET A 354 -20.03 7.94 -1.06
C MET A 354 -19.22 7.40 -2.24
N ASP A 355 -18.15 8.09 -2.65
CA ASP A 355 -17.24 7.64 -3.71
C ASP A 355 -16.60 6.30 -3.36
N GLY A 356 -16.27 6.09 -2.08
CA GLY A 356 -15.72 4.84 -1.56
C GLY A 356 -16.75 3.75 -1.23
N GLY A 357 -18.05 3.99 -1.43
CA GLY A 357 -19.11 3.04 -1.09
C GLY A 357 -19.30 2.77 0.41
N LEU A 358 -18.77 3.64 1.27
CA LEU A 358 -18.87 3.56 2.74
C LEU A 358 -20.15 4.19 3.29
N LEU A 359 -20.83 5.02 2.50
CA LEU A 359 -22.10 5.67 2.83
C LEU A 359 -23.01 5.70 1.59
N THR A 360 -24.28 5.33 1.74
CA THR A 360 -25.28 5.42 0.66
C THR A 360 -25.99 6.78 0.64
N VAL A 361 -26.71 7.05 -0.46
CA VAL A 361 -27.55 8.26 -0.58
C VAL A 361 -28.65 8.25 0.49
N GLU A 362 -29.28 7.09 0.70
CA GLU A 362 -30.35 6.91 1.68
C GLU A 362 -29.84 7.17 3.10
N GLN A 363 -28.66 6.63 3.45
CA GLN A 363 -28.03 6.85 4.76
C GLN A 363 -27.72 8.33 5.02
N LYS A 364 -27.22 9.04 4.01
CA LYS A 364 -27.01 10.49 4.08
C LYS A 364 -28.34 11.22 4.29
N ASP A 365 -29.36 10.90 3.50
CA ASP A 365 -30.66 11.56 3.56
C ASP A 365 -31.36 11.29 4.90
N GLU A 366 -31.21 10.11 5.51
CA GLU A 366 -31.70 9.83 6.86
C GLU A 366 -31.11 10.77 7.92
N VAL A 367 -29.82 11.08 7.83
CA VAL A 367 -29.19 12.05 8.74
C VAL A 367 -29.74 13.45 8.51
N GLU A 368 -29.90 13.85 7.26
CA GLU A 368 -30.43 15.18 6.91
C GLU A 368 -31.89 15.34 7.37
N ILE A 369 -32.73 14.32 7.20
CA ILE A 369 -34.10 14.29 7.71
C ILE A 369 -34.10 14.46 9.25
N SER A 370 -33.25 13.75 9.98
CA SER A 370 -33.18 13.92 11.44
C SER A 370 -32.70 15.32 11.86
N ILE A 371 -31.80 15.96 11.09
CA ILE A 371 -31.41 17.35 11.33
C ILE A 371 -32.59 18.31 11.10
N GLU A 372 -33.40 18.08 10.07
CA GLU A 372 -34.60 18.86 9.80
C GLU A 372 -35.68 18.69 10.87
N GLU A 373 -35.90 17.45 11.34
CA GLU A 373 -36.78 17.15 12.48
C GLU A 373 -36.34 17.94 13.72
N TRP A 374 -35.05 17.91 14.06
CA TRP A 374 -34.51 18.67 15.20
C TRP A 374 -34.74 20.17 15.05
N LYS A 375 -34.52 20.72 13.86
CA LYS A 375 -34.79 22.13 13.57
C LYS A 375 -36.26 22.49 13.82
N SER A 376 -37.17 21.62 13.37
CA SER A 376 -38.61 21.86 13.48
C SER A 376 -39.10 21.84 14.93
N GLU A 377 -38.51 20.99 15.78
CA GLU A 377 -38.80 20.90 17.20
C GLU A 377 -38.18 22.04 18.01
N LEU A 378 -36.98 22.51 17.62
CA LEU A 378 -36.31 23.64 18.27
C LEU A 378 -36.97 24.98 17.93
N TYR A 379 -37.44 25.13 16.69
CA TYR A 379 -38.14 26.32 16.20
C TYR A 379 -39.56 25.98 15.74
N PRO A 380 -40.46 25.58 16.66
CA PRO A 380 -41.81 25.19 16.30
C PRO A 380 -42.50 26.38 15.63
N SER A 381 -42.99 26.14 14.41
CA SER A 381 -43.63 27.18 13.60
C SER A 381 -44.73 27.88 14.40
N LYS A 382 -44.57 29.19 14.61
CA LYS A 382 -45.51 30.03 15.37
C LYS A 382 -46.82 30.33 14.62
N LEU A 383 -47.19 29.53 13.61
CA LEU A 383 -48.46 29.67 12.88
C LEU A 383 -49.67 29.68 13.83
N TRP A 384 -49.64 28.91 14.92
CA TRP A 384 -50.68 28.91 15.95
C TRP A 384 -50.78 30.24 16.73
N ILE A 385 -49.67 30.97 16.91
CA ILE A 385 -49.68 32.30 17.54
C ILE A 385 -50.36 33.32 16.62
N TYR A 386 -50.15 33.23 15.29
CA TYR A 386 -50.88 34.06 14.34
C TYR A 386 -52.38 33.73 14.30
N ILE A 387 -52.76 32.46 14.44
CA ILE A 387 -54.17 32.04 14.57
C ILE A 387 -54.78 32.58 15.86
N LEU A 388 -54.08 32.52 17.00
CA LEU A 388 -54.53 33.08 18.28
C LEU A 388 -54.68 34.61 18.23
N ILE A 389 -53.74 35.31 17.58
CA ILE A 389 -53.82 36.77 17.36
C ILE A 389 -55.03 37.09 16.46
N TRP A 390 -55.25 36.32 15.38
CA TRP A 390 -56.41 36.48 14.51
C TRP A 390 -57.75 36.23 15.25
N CYS A 391 -57.83 35.19 16.06
CA CYS A 391 -59.01 34.91 16.89
C CYS A 391 -59.26 36.03 17.91
N GLY A 392 -58.21 36.55 18.56
CA GLY A 392 -58.31 37.69 19.47
C GLY A 392 -58.82 38.97 18.79
N ILE A 393 -58.32 39.25 17.58
CA ILE A 393 -58.76 40.39 16.75
C ILE A 393 -60.24 40.24 16.36
N VAL A 394 -60.69 39.05 15.96
CA VAL A 394 -62.08 38.78 15.59
C VAL A 394 -63.03 38.92 16.80
N ILE A 395 -62.62 38.43 17.99
CA ILE A 395 -63.41 38.53 19.22
C ILE A 395 -63.58 39.98 19.66
N ILE A 396 -62.64 40.87 19.38
CA ILE A 396 -62.72 42.30 19.77
C ILE A 396 -63.43 43.14 18.70
N LEU A 397 -63.15 42.91 17.41
CA LEU A 397 -63.71 43.71 16.31
C LEU A 397 -65.19 43.40 16.04
N VAL A 398 -65.62 42.14 16.12
CA VAL A 398 -67.01 41.76 15.80
C VAL A 398 -68.02 42.40 16.77
N PRO A 399 -67.82 42.39 18.12
CA PRO A 399 -68.69 43.11 19.04
C PRO A 399 -68.64 44.64 18.85
N ALA A 400 -67.45 45.21 18.60
CA ALA A 400 -67.30 46.66 18.41
C ALA A 400 -68.07 47.15 17.18
N VAL A 401 -68.01 46.41 16.07
CA VAL A 401 -68.77 46.70 14.84
C VAL A 401 -70.27 46.50 15.05
N LEU A 402 -70.70 45.44 15.76
CA LEU A 402 -72.11 45.21 16.09
C LEU A 402 -72.69 46.31 17.01
N ILE A 403 -71.90 46.83 17.96
CA ILE A 403 -72.29 47.95 18.82
C ILE A 403 -72.41 49.25 18.02
N LEU A 404 -71.48 49.50 17.09
CA LEU A 404 -71.53 50.65 16.17
C LEU A 404 -72.76 50.61 15.24
N ILE A 405 -73.09 49.42 14.70
CA ILE A 405 -74.28 49.23 13.86
C ILE A 405 -75.57 49.40 14.68
N LYS A 406 -75.63 48.87 15.91
CA LYS A 406 -76.78 49.08 16.83
C LYS A 406 -76.95 50.54 17.23
N ARG A 407 -75.85 51.28 17.47
CA ARG A 407 -75.89 52.73 17.76
C ARG A 407 -76.38 53.55 16.55
N ARG A 408 -75.99 53.18 15.32
CA ARG A 408 -76.49 53.82 14.10
C ARG A 408 -77.98 53.53 13.82
N LYS A 409 -78.50 52.34 14.18
CA LYS A 409 -79.93 52.04 14.08
C LYS A 409 -80.78 52.85 15.07
N LYS A 410 -80.38 52.94 16.35
CA LYS A 410 -81.08 53.78 17.35
C LYS A 410 -81.08 55.27 17.00
N SER A 411 -80.01 55.77 16.37
CA SER A 411 -79.94 57.16 15.91
C SER A 411 -80.88 57.46 14.73
N LYS A 412 -81.22 56.47 13.90
CA LYS A 412 -82.16 56.65 12.77
C LYS A 412 -83.62 56.57 13.17
N GLU A 413 -83.97 55.78 14.21
CA GLU A 413 -85.34 55.77 14.76
C GLU A 413 -85.66 57.09 15.48
N LYS A 414 -84.71 57.63 16.26
CA LYS A 414 -84.91 58.92 16.95
C LYS A 414 -85.04 60.14 16.01
N PHE A 415 -84.58 60.02 14.77
CA PHE A 415 -84.74 61.05 13.73
C PHE A 415 -86.02 60.89 12.89
N LYS A 416 -86.71 59.74 12.96
CA LYS A 416 -88.00 59.55 12.31
C LYS A 416 -89.16 60.12 13.13
N ASP A 417 -89.06 60.09 14.46
CA ASP A 417 -90.10 60.61 15.35
C ASP A 417 -90.15 62.16 15.40
N ILE A 418 -89.07 62.85 15.01
CA ILE A 418 -89.02 64.32 14.95
C ILE A 418 -89.53 64.86 13.58
N ALA A 419 -89.69 64.00 12.57
CA ALA A 419 -90.15 64.40 11.24
C ALA A 419 -91.65 64.17 11.00
N ASN A 420 -92.40 63.74 12.03
CA ASN A 420 -93.83 63.43 11.98
C ASN A 420 -94.67 64.23 13.02
N GLU A 421 -94.11 65.28 13.62
CA GLU A 421 -94.87 66.42 14.15
C GLU A 421 -94.77 67.58 13.15
#